data_AF-A0AAJ2NT31-F1
#
_entry.id   AF-A0AAJ2NT31-F1
#
_cell.length_a   1.000
_cell.length_b   1.000
_cell.length_c   1.000
_cell.angle_alpha   90.00
_cell.angle_beta   90.00
_cell.angle_gamma   90.00
#
_symmetry.space_group_name_H-M   'P 1'
#
loop_
_entity.id
_entity.type
_entity.pdbx_description
1 polymer ?
#
loop_
_entity_poly.entity_id
_entity_poly.type
_entity_poly.pdbx_seq_one_letter_code
_entity_poly.pdbx_strand_id
1 'polypeptide(L)'
;DAAAVEGIDSAIERAVAYVEAGADMIFPEAMKTLDEYRKFKDAVKVPILANLTEFGSTPLFTTDELRSAGVDIALYCCGAYR
;
A
#
# COMPACT_ATOMS: atom_id res chain seq x y z
N ASP A 1 4.75 3.08 -7.38
CA ASP A 1 6.09 3.21 -8.01
C ASP A 1 7.28 3.58 -7.12
N ALA A 2 7.25 4.64 -6.29
CA ALA A 2 8.47 5.09 -5.59
C ALA A 2 9.16 3.98 -4.76
N ALA A 3 8.40 3.10 -4.10
CA ALA A 3 8.96 2.00 -3.31
C ALA A 3 9.81 1.02 -4.13
N ALA A 4 9.45 0.79 -5.40
CA ALA A 4 10.17 -0.12 -6.29
C ALA A 4 11.44 0.51 -6.89
N VAL A 5 11.51 1.84 -6.98
CA VAL A 5 12.59 2.59 -7.66
C VAL A 5 13.58 3.19 -6.66
N GLU A 6 13.08 3.74 -5.56
CA GLU A 6 13.83 4.57 -4.61
C GLU A 6 13.92 3.93 -3.22
N GLY A 7 13.26 2.79 -3.01
CA GLY A 7 13.16 2.11 -1.72
C GLY A 7 12.01 2.62 -0.85
N ILE A 8 11.74 1.89 0.23
CA ILE A 8 10.56 2.12 1.07
C ILE A 8 10.59 3.46 1.82
N ASP A 9 11.75 3.87 2.33
CA ASP A 9 11.85 5.09 3.13
C ASP A 9 11.56 6.35 2.29
N SER A 10 12.11 6.44 1.07
CA SER A 10 11.78 7.53 0.11
C SER A 10 10.29 7.52 -0.25
N ALA A 11 9.71 6.34 -0.43
CA ALA A 11 8.30 6.22 -0.75
C ALA A 11 7.39 6.69 0.41
N ILE A 12 7.80 6.46 1.66
CA ILE A 12 7.13 6.97 2.85
C ILE A 12 7.24 8.50 2.92
N GLU A 13 8.44 9.07 2.74
CA GLU A 13 8.64 10.52 2.75
C GLU A 13 7.73 11.22 1.72
N ARG A 14 7.66 10.67 0.52
CA ARG A 14 6.77 11.18 -0.55
C ARG A 14 5.31 11.05 -0.17
N ALA A 15 4.91 9.91 0.40
CA ALA A 15 3.53 9.70 0.81
C ALA A 15 3.11 10.68 1.91
N VAL A 16 3.97 10.96 2.88
CA VAL A 16 3.74 11.98 3.91
C VAL A 16 3.59 13.35 3.27
N ALA A 17 4.48 13.73 2.34
CA ALA A 17 4.36 15.00 1.61
C ALA A 17 3.06 15.10 0.79
N TYR A 18 2.56 13.99 0.24
CA TYR A 18 1.27 13.96 -0.46
C TYR A 18 0.09 14.14 0.50
N VAL A 19 0.15 13.56 1.70
CA VAL A 19 -0.86 13.81 2.74
C VAL A 19 -0.84 15.27 3.18
N GLU A 20 0.34 15.86 3.39
CA GLU A 20 0.47 17.29 3.73
C GLU A 20 -0.05 18.21 2.62
N ALA A 21 0.07 17.79 1.36
CA ALA A 21 -0.50 18.48 0.21
C ALA A 21 -2.03 18.31 0.07
N GLY A 22 -2.66 17.48 0.91
CA GLY A 22 -4.11 17.30 0.99
C GLY A 22 -4.64 15.98 0.43
N ALA A 23 -3.79 14.95 0.26
CA ALA A 23 -4.28 13.62 -0.11
C ALA A 23 -5.04 12.96 1.06
N ASP A 24 -6.31 12.61 0.84
CA ASP A 24 -7.16 11.97 1.85
C ASP A 24 -6.83 10.49 2.09
N MET A 25 -6.19 9.83 1.12
CA MET A 25 -5.81 8.41 1.16
C MET A 25 -4.54 8.18 0.35
N ILE A 26 -3.79 7.13 0.69
CA ILE A 26 -2.57 6.74 -0.01
C ILE A 26 -2.72 5.35 -0.62
N PHE A 27 -2.29 5.21 -1.87
CA PHE A 27 -2.14 3.92 -2.53
C PHE A 27 -0.64 3.61 -2.67
N PRO A 28 -0.03 2.90 -1.69
CA PRO A 28 1.33 2.42 -1.81
C PRO A 28 1.39 1.20 -2.73
N GLU A 29 2.11 1.34 -3.83
CA GLU A 29 2.30 0.27 -4.81
C GLU A 29 3.51 -0.63 -4.50
N ALA A 30 3.46 -1.86 -5.01
CA ALA A 30 4.56 -2.82 -5.04
C ALA A 30 5.10 -3.23 -3.65
N MET A 31 4.23 -3.20 -2.63
CA MET A 31 4.53 -3.67 -1.29
C MET A 31 4.71 -5.20 -1.30
N LYS A 32 5.80 -5.67 -0.71
CA LYS A 32 6.22 -7.08 -0.71
C LYS A 32 5.96 -7.77 0.62
N THR A 33 5.80 -7.02 1.70
CA THR A 33 5.57 -7.59 3.04
C THR A 33 4.50 -6.83 3.81
N LEU A 34 3.88 -7.48 4.80
CA LEU A 34 2.94 -6.84 5.72
C LEU A 34 3.59 -5.77 6.60
N ASP A 35 4.89 -5.90 6.88
CA ASP A 35 5.64 -4.90 7.67
C ASP A 35 5.79 -3.57 6.91
N GLU A 36 5.95 -3.64 5.58
CA GLU A 36 5.97 -2.45 4.73
C GLU A 36 4.64 -1.70 4.79
N TYR A 37 3.51 -2.42 4.75
CA TYR A 37 2.18 -1.82 4.92
C TYR A 37 2.02 -1.15 6.30
N ARG A 38 2.49 -1.81 7.37
CA ARG A 38 2.46 -1.23 8.73
C ARG A 38 3.25 0.07 8.80
N LYS A 39 4.49 0.08 8.30
CA LYS A 39 5.34 1.28 8.26
C LYS A 39 4.67 2.43 7.50
N PHE A 40 4.07 2.14 6.36
CA PHE A 40 3.32 3.15 5.61
C PHE A 40 2.14 3.69 6.42
N LYS A 41 1.32 2.80 6.98
CA LYS A 41 0.15 3.20 7.77
C LYS A 41 0.54 4.10 8.94
N ASP A 42 1.58 3.71 9.68
CA ASP A 42 2.08 4.44 10.85
C ASP A 42 2.61 5.83 10.49
N ALA A 43 3.22 5.97 9.31
CA ALA A 43 3.75 7.23 8.83
C ALA A 43 2.68 8.18 8.31
N VAL A 44 1.80 7.71 7.42
CA VAL A 44 0.85 8.59 6.69
C VAL A 44 -0.41 8.91 7.49
N LYS A 45 -0.81 8.05 8.42
CA LYS A 45 -1.98 8.20 9.32
C LYS A 45 -3.33 8.46 8.63
N VAL A 46 -3.40 8.30 7.32
CA VAL A 46 -4.63 8.29 6.51
C VAL A 46 -4.96 6.86 6.07
N PRO A 47 -6.16 6.60 5.50
CA PRO A 47 -6.46 5.29 4.93
C PRO A 47 -5.48 4.89 3.82
N ILE A 48 -5.10 3.62 3.80
CA ILE A 48 -4.23 3.04 2.78
C ILE A 48 -4.91 1.89 2.03
N LEU A 49 -4.59 1.80 0.74
CA LEU A 49 -5.12 0.79 -0.17
C LEU A 49 -4.04 -0.23 -0.55
N ALA A 50 -4.36 -1.52 -0.44
CA ALA A 50 -3.55 -2.61 -0.98
C ALA A 50 -4.12 -3.10 -2.31
N ASN A 51 -3.31 -3.05 -3.37
CA ASN A 51 -3.66 -3.57 -4.68
C ASN A 51 -3.24 -5.04 -4.81
N LEU A 52 -4.22 -5.94 -4.74
CA LEU A 52 -4.05 -7.38 -4.89
C LEU A 52 -4.32 -7.77 -6.35
N THR A 53 -3.31 -7.54 -7.19
CA THR A 53 -3.32 -7.99 -8.59
C THR A 53 -2.65 -9.35 -8.74
N GLU A 54 -3.29 -10.25 -9.47
CA GLU A 54 -2.69 -11.51 -9.87
C GLU A 54 -1.45 -11.26 -10.76
N PHE A 55 -0.44 -12.12 -10.65
CA PHE A 55 0.83 -12.06 -11.38
C PHE A 55 1.69 -10.80 -11.13
N GLY A 56 1.35 -9.99 -10.12
CA GLY A 56 2.16 -8.87 -9.68
C GLY A 56 3.31 -9.26 -8.75
N SER A 57 4.05 -8.25 -8.26
CA SER A 57 5.11 -8.44 -7.25
C SER A 57 4.60 -8.54 -5.81
N THR A 58 3.35 -8.13 -5.57
CA THR A 58 2.72 -8.16 -4.24
C THR A 58 2.13 -9.56 -4.00
N PRO A 59 2.49 -10.24 -2.90
CA PRO A 59 1.85 -11.49 -2.51
C PRO A 59 0.33 -11.31 -2.35
N LEU A 60 -0.43 -12.35 -2.66
CA LEU A 60 -1.89 -12.36 -2.46
C LEU A 60 -2.21 -12.54 -0.96
N PHE A 61 -2.11 -11.46 -0.21
CA PHE A 61 -2.48 -11.42 1.20
C PHE A 61 -3.99 -11.63 1.37
N THR A 62 -4.36 -12.32 2.44
CA THR A 62 -5.74 -12.42 2.90
C THR A 62 -6.21 -11.09 3.49
N THR A 63 -7.53 -10.91 3.57
CA THR A 63 -8.12 -9.71 4.21
C THR A 63 -7.76 -9.60 5.69
N ASP A 64 -7.54 -10.73 6.38
CA ASP A 64 -7.16 -10.72 7.80
C ASP A 64 -5.70 -10.30 7.99
N GLU A 65 -4.81 -10.76 7.11
CA GLU A 65 -3.41 -10.31 7.09
C GLU A 65 -3.31 -8.81 6.81
N LEU A 66 -4.02 -8.32 5.80
CA LEU A 66 -4.08 -6.89 5.45
C LEU A 66 -4.64 -6.06 6.62
N ARG A 67 -5.74 -6.52 7.24
CA ARG A 67 -6.30 -5.88 8.44
C ARG A 67 -5.28 -5.82 9.57
N SER A 68 -4.52 -6.89 9.80
CA SER A 68 -3.46 -6.94 10.83
C SER A 68 -2.27 -6.02 10.53
N ALA A 69 -2.16 -5.55 9.29
CA ALA A 69 -1.15 -4.60 8.84
C ALA A 69 -1.67 -3.14 8.78
N GLY A 70 -2.93 -2.90 9.16
CA GLY A 70 -3.52 -1.56 9.17
C GLY A 70 -4.00 -1.08 7.81
N VAL A 71 -4.16 -1.97 6.83
CA VAL A 71 -4.71 -1.66 5.51
C VAL A 71 -6.23 -1.49 5.60
N ASP A 72 -6.75 -0.44 4.98
CA ASP A 72 -8.17 -0.06 5.06
C ASP A 72 -8.99 -0.55 3.86
N ILE A 73 -8.34 -0.69 2.70
CA ILE A 73 -8.99 -1.10 1.44
C ILE A 73 -8.18 -2.20 0.76
N ALA A 74 -8.83 -3.32 0.43
CA ALA A 74 -8.29 -4.36 -0.44
C ALA A 74 -8.89 -4.23 -1.85
N LEU A 75 -8.05 -3.99 -2.85
CA LEU A 75 -8.46 -3.82 -4.24
C LEU A 75 -8.12 -5.07 -5.06
N TYR A 76 -9.15 -5.73 -5.59
CA TYR A 76 -9.05 -6.81 -6.56
C TYR A 76 -9.36 -6.27 -7.95
N CYS A 77 -8.39 -5.63 -8.58
CA CYS A 77 -8.64 -4.82 -9.79
C CYS A 77 -8.85 -5.65 -11.06
N CYS A 78 -8.36 -6.89 -11.11
CA CYS A 78 -8.35 -7.68 -12.35
C CYS A 78 -9.04 -9.04 -12.29
N GLY A 79 -9.24 -9.63 -11.12
CA GLY A 79 -9.68 -11.02 -10.99
C GLY A 79 -11.02 -11.36 -11.64
N ALA A 80 -11.93 -10.40 -11.82
CA ALA A 80 -13.24 -10.67 -12.43
C ALA A 80 -13.21 -10.74 -13.97
N TYR A 81 -12.32 -9.99 -14.64
CA TYR A 81 -12.29 -9.90 -16.11
C TYR A 81 -11.20 -10.77 -16.74
N ARG A 82 -10.25 -11.26 -15.94
CA ARG A 82 -9.23 -12.22 -16.36
C ARG A 82 -9.76 -13.64 -16.27
#